data_AF-A0A917UNN7-F1
#
_entry.id   AF-A0A917UNN7-F1
#
_cell.length_a   1.000
_cell.length_b   1.000
_cell.length_c   1.000
_cell.angle_alpha   90.00
_cell.angle_beta   90.00
_cell.angle_gamma   90.00
#
_symmetry.space_group_name_H-M   'P 1'
#
loop_
_entity.id
_entity.type
_entity.pdbx_description
1 polymer ?
#
loop_
_entity_poly.entity_id
_entity_poly.type
_entity_poly.pdbx_seq_one_letter_code
_entity_poly.pdbx_strand_id
1 'polypeptide(L)'
;MAKRKANEAGSSTGLRADVLRALGVLKAATADQIQRLSSPHLTYRHTMKKTPAKRKEARTASHRGALNDLRRHGLSVDGGRTRGGEEVRLLTKDGLAAAGRELDRGPEEMGGMPKSAGRSGASHAMTVNETVIAMIRPKPDLDLVAGEPAEAVAAAQAAVDAPDGIGTITSYATEVALPSTGTWKNPGVGGAWADIVLIAPEAGLPLLFIEADNCTEEAPIIAAKFDKYLRHFHRKAKDTDGHEKPMWRTRWSAPDLRWGDATHPPVLLVFHQVGKRSALKQMERVADLTREHWQGQWAEGGFRVYDGKMPIVATTLELLREHGPAGPILALRP
;
A
#
# COMPACT_ATOMS: atom_id res chain seq x y z
N MET A 1 24.82 7.14 -15.97
CA MET A 1 23.71 8.00 -15.52
C MET A 1 23.44 9.07 -16.57
N ALA A 2 22.30 9.01 -17.26
CA ALA A 2 21.92 10.05 -18.22
C ALA A 2 21.56 11.35 -17.49
N LYS A 3 22.11 12.48 -17.96
CA LYS A 3 21.94 13.81 -17.37
C LYS A 3 20.46 14.22 -17.44
N ARG A 4 19.83 14.53 -16.28
CA ARG A 4 18.43 14.95 -16.18
C ARG A 4 18.20 16.21 -17.03
N LYS A 5 17.37 16.13 -18.07
CA LYS A 5 16.94 17.30 -18.87
C LYS A 5 15.73 17.94 -18.19
N ALA A 6 15.78 19.25 -17.96
CA ALA A 6 14.66 20.02 -17.45
C ALA A 6 13.77 20.47 -18.63
N ASN A 7 12.46 20.26 -18.52
CA ASN A 7 11.46 20.76 -19.47
C ASN A 7 10.98 22.16 -19.03
N GLU A 8 10.46 22.95 -19.97
CA GLU A 8 10.01 24.33 -19.76
C GLU A 8 8.95 24.49 -18.65
N ALA A 9 8.26 23.41 -18.26
CA ALA A 9 7.29 23.40 -17.16
C ALA A 9 7.89 23.07 -15.77
N GLY A 10 9.22 22.98 -15.64
CA GLY A 10 9.91 22.58 -14.40
C GLY A 10 9.86 21.07 -14.10
N SER A 11 9.29 20.26 -15.01
CA SER A 11 9.31 18.80 -14.99
C SER A 11 10.67 18.29 -15.50
N SER A 12 11.25 17.25 -14.88
CA SER A 12 12.42 16.55 -15.41
C SER A 12 12.07 15.12 -15.77
N THR A 13 12.87 14.47 -16.63
CA THR A 13 12.68 13.04 -16.95
C THR A 13 12.64 12.16 -15.69
N GLY A 14 13.46 12.47 -14.69
CA GLY A 14 13.46 11.75 -13.41
C GLY A 14 12.15 11.92 -12.65
N LEU A 15 11.61 13.14 -12.59
CA LEU A 15 10.36 13.40 -11.89
C LEU A 15 9.15 12.75 -12.56
N ARG A 16 9.15 12.66 -13.89
CA ARG A 16 8.13 11.91 -14.64
C ARG A 16 8.18 10.42 -14.29
N ALA A 17 9.38 9.83 -14.24
CA ALA A 17 9.58 8.45 -13.84
C ALA A 17 9.07 8.21 -12.41
N ASP A 18 9.39 9.09 -11.46
CA ASP A 18 8.93 8.99 -10.08
C ASP A 18 7.40 9.01 -9.96
N VAL A 19 6.76 9.92 -10.71
CA VAL A 19 5.28 9.99 -10.79
C VAL A 19 4.69 8.71 -11.39
N LEU A 20 5.30 8.18 -12.46
CA LEU A 20 4.85 6.94 -13.09
C LEU A 20 4.98 5.74 -12.14
N ARG A 21 6.09 5.61 -11.40
CA ARG A 21 6.26 4.55 -10.40
C ARG A 21 5.21 4.64 -9.30
N ALA A 22 5.02 5.84 -8.75
CA ALA A 22 4.05 6.07 -7.68
C ALA A 22 2.62 5.76 -8.15
N LEU A 23 2.16 6.32 -9.27
CA LEU A 23 0.81 6.06 -9.77
C LEU A 23 0.62 4.65 -10.34
N GLY A 24 1.70 4.03 -10.84
CA GLY A 24 1.68 2.65 -11.29
C GLY A 24 1.30 1.69 -10.16
N VAL A 25 1.76 1.98 -8.95
CA VAL A 25 1.44 1.22 -7.74
C VAL A 25 0.16 1.73 -7.07
N LEU A 26 0.01 3.03 -6.81
CA LEU A 26 -1.10 3.59 -6.04
C LEU A 26 -2.43 3.72 -6.81
N LYS A 27 -2.40 3.65 -8.15
CA LYS A 27 -3.53 3.82 -9.08
C LYS A 27 -4.13 5.22 -9.15
N ALA A 28 -4.27 5.87 -8.01
CA ALA A 28 -4.82 7.21 -7.86
C ALA A 28 -4.10 7.94 -6.75
N ALA A 29 -3.47 9.08 -7.00
CA ALA A 29 -2.77 9.82 -5.93
C ALA A 29 -2.81 11.33 -6.14
N THR A 30 -2.63 12.08 -5.04
CA THR A 30 -2.39 13.52 -5.09
C THR A 30 -0.90 13.80 -5.32
N ALA A 31 -0.57 15.01 -5.77
CA ALA A 31 0.82 15.45 -5.88
C ALA A 31 1.57 15.42 -4.53
N ASP A 32 0.85 15.63 -3.41
CA ASP A 32 1.42 15.57 -2.06
C ASP A 32 1.84 14.15 -1.68
N GLN A 33 1.01 13.15 -1.96
CA GLN A 33 1.33 11.74 -1.71
C GLN A 33 2.52 11.28 -2.57
N ILE A 34 2.53 11.65 -3.86
CA ILE A 34 3.64 11.32 -4.75
C ILE A 34 4.93 12.00 -4.27
N GLN A 35 4.87 13.27 -3.85
CA GLN A 35 6.03 13.98 -3.32
C GLN A 35 6.58 13.31 -2.06
N ARG A 36 5.72 12.93 -1.11
CA ARG A 36 6.15 12.27 0.12
C ARG A 36 6.86 10.95 -0.16
N LEU A 37 6.44 10.20 -1.19
CA LEU A 37 7.08 8.95 -1.59
C LEU A 37 8.41 9.16 -2.33
N SER A 38 8.41 10.05 -3.33
CA SER A 38 9.53 10.17 -4.27
C SER A 38 10.58 11.21 -3.88
N SER A 39 10.21 12.19 -3.06
CA SER A 39 11.08 13.30 -2.69
C SER A 39 10.75 13.82 -1.28
N PRO A 40 10.83 12.96 -0.24
CA PRO A 40 10.43 13.29 1.13
C PRO A 40 11.13 14.52 1.72
N HIS A 41 12.37 14.83 1.30
CA HIS A 41 13.09 16.03 1.72
C HIS A 41 12.33 17.34 1.44
N LEU A 42 11.50 17.40 0.38
CA LEU A 42 10.70 18.60 0.06
C LEU A 42 9.65 18.91 1.15
N THR A 43 9.27 17.93 1.98
CA THR A 43 8.37 18.13 3.12
C THR A 43 8.97 19.08 4.17
N TYR A 44 10.30 19.14 4.25
CA TYR A 44 11.06 19.95 5.20
C TYR A 44 11.62 21.23 4.58
N ARG A 45 11.34 21.48 3.30
CA ARG A 45 11.71 22.75 2.64
C ARG A 45 10.58 23.76 2.69
N HIS A 46 10.93 25.03 2.44
CA HIS A 46 9.96 26.13 2.33
C HIS A 46 9.15 26.38 3.62
N THR A 47 9.67 25.97 4.78
CA THR A 47 8.99 26.07 6.09
C THR A 47 8.69 27.51 6.50
N MET A 48 9.48 28.47 5.99
CA MET A 48 9.30 29.91 6.22
C MET A 48 8.09 30.54 5.50
N LYS A 49 7.39 29.81 4.62
CA LYS A 49 6.17 30.35 4.00
C LYS A 49 5.06 30.49 5.05
N LYS A 50 4.38 31.65 5.02
CA LYS A 50 3.44 32.11 6.05
C LYS A 50 2.31 31.13 6.41
N THR A 51 1.79 30.37 5.45
CA THR A 51 0.63 29.49 5.67
C THR A 51 0.93 28.05 5.30
N PRO A 52 0.30 27.05 5.97
CA PRO A 52 0.42 25.64 5.59
C PRO A 52 0.08 25.39 4.12
N ALA A 53 -0.93 26.06 3.58
CA ALA A 53 -1.31 25.96 2.17
C ALA A 53 -0.17 26.41 1.23
N LYS A 54 0.48 27.55 1.50
CA LYS A 54 1.62 28.03 0.69
C LYS A 54 2.84 27.13 0.80
N ARG A 55 3.08 26.52 1.97
CA ARG A 55 4.13 25.50 2.15
C ARG A 55 3.85 24.27 1.29
N LYS A 56 2.63 23.73 1.38
CA LYS A 56 2.18 22.58 0.59
C LYS A 56 2.24 22.85 -0.91
N GLU A 57 1.79 24.02 -1.34
CA GLU A 57 1.84 24.44 -2.74
C GLU A 57 3.26 24.44 -3.30
N ALA A 58 4.22 24.95 -2.51
CA ALA A 58 5.62 25.03 -2.91
C ALA A 58 6.27 23.65 -3.00
N ARG A 59 6.12 22.81 -1.96
CA ARG A 59 6.74 21.48 -1.95
C ARG A 59 6.19 20.53 -3.02
N THR A 60 4.95 20.73 -3.47
CA THR A 60 4.30 19.89 -4.49
C THR A 60 4.36 20.48 -5.91
N ALA A 61 4.93 21.67 -6.11
CA ALA A 61 4.87 22.38 -7.38
C ALA A 61 5.49 21.58 -8.54
N SER A 62 6.68 21.00 -8.31
CA SER A 62 7.37 20.16 -9.30
C SER A 62 6.54 18.94 -9.68
N HIS A 63 5.97 18.22 -8.70
CA HIS A 63 5.15 17.04 -8.93
C HIS A 63 3.85 17.36 -9.66
N ARG A 64 3.21 18.50 -9.35
CA ARG A 64 2.07 19.01 -10.14
C ARG A 64 2.49 19.32 -11.58
N GLY A 65 3.65 19.93 -11.78
CA GLY A 65 4.23 20.18 -13.11
C GLY A 65 4.40 18.88 -13.91
N ALA A 66 5.00 17.86 -13.30
CA ALA A 66 5.19 16.55 -13.92
C ALA A 66 3.85 15.83 -14.22
N LEU A 67 2.86 15.90 -13.33
CA LEU A 67 1.52 15.34 -13.58
C LEU A 67 0.82 16.05 -14.75
N ASN A 68 0.91 17.38 -14.83
CA ASN A 68 0.35 18.14 -15.94
C ASN A 68 1.05 17.81 -17.27
N ASP A 69 2.36 17.62 -17.23
CA ASP A 69 3.16 17.18 -18.37
C ASP A 69 2.75 15.78 -18.84
N LEU A 70 2.63 14.80 -17.95
CA LEU A 70 2.10 13.46 -18.28
C LEU A 70 0.69 13.52 -18.87
N ARG A 71 -0.19 14.39 -18.34
CA ARG A 71 -1.53 14.62 -18.89
C ARG A 71 -1.49 15.17 -20.31
N ARG A 72 -0.65 16.16 -20.59
CA ARG A 72 -0.48 16.72 -21.95
C ARG A 72 -0.06 15.65 -22.96
N HIS A 73 0.69 14.65 -22.50
CA HIS A 73 1.11 13.50 -23.31
C HIS A 73 0.11 12.32 -23.28
N GLY A 74 -1.09 12.48 -22.74
CA GLY A 74 -2.11 11.44 -22.71
C GLY A 74 -1.82 10.27 -21.77
N LEU A 75 -0.84 10.40 -20.88
CA LEU A 75 -0.42 9.33 -19.94
C LEU A 75 -1.16 9.40 -18.60
N SER A 76 -1.78 10.54 -18.27
CA SER A 76 -2.56 10.69 -17.04
C SER A 76 -3.82 11.51 -17.27
N VAL A 77 -4.82 11.33 -16.40
CA VAL A 77 -6.09 12.07 -16.42
C VAL A 77 -6.46 12.57 -15.03
N ASP A 78 -7.41 13.50 -14.98
CA ASP A 78 -8.01 13.98 -13.74
C ASP A 78 -8.88 12.87 -13.11
N GLY A 79 -8.58 12.51 -11.86
CA GLY A 79 -9.34 11.55 -11.05
C GLY A 79 -10.36 12.19 -10.11
N GLY A 80 -10.64 13.48 -10.30
CA GLY A 80 -11.47 14.28 -9.40
C GLY A 80 -10.66 14.95 -8.29
N ARG A 81 -11.32 15.22 -7.16
CA ARG A 81 -10.72 15.91 -6.01
C ARG A 81 -11.01 15.18 -4.71
N THR A 82 -10.06 15.23 -3.78
CA THR A 82 -10.27 14.77 -2.40
C THR A 82 -11.27 15.68 -1.68
N ARG A 83 -11.76 15.27 -0.50
CA ARG A 83 -12.60 16.12 0.36
C ARG A 83 -11.91 17.43 0.75
N GLY A 84 -10.57 17.40 0.85
CA GLY A 84 -9.73 18.58 1.09
C GLY A 84 -9.50 19.45 -0.14
N GLY A 85 -10.11 19.12 -1.29
CA GLY A 85 -10.02 19.88 -2.54
C GLY A 85 -8.77 19.59 -3.38
N GLU A 86 -7.98 18.59 -3.01
CA GLU A 86 -6.74 18.25 -3.72
C GLU A 86 -7.03 17.47 -5.00
N GLU A 87 -6.34 17.81 -6.08
CA GLU A 87 -6.47 17.09 -7.34
C GLU A 87 -5.87 15.69 -7.24
N VAL A 88 -6.68 14.71 -7.63
CA VAL A 88 -6.27 13.31 -7.76
C VAL A 88 -5.93 13.03 -9.22
N ARG A 89 -4.87 12.28 -9.46
CA ARG A 89 -4.41 11.90 -10.80
C ARG A 89 -4.43 10.39 -10.96
N LEU A 90 -4.79 9.94 -12.16
CA LEU A 90 -4.88 8.53 -12.57
C LEU A 90 -4.03 8.32 -13.82
N LEU A 91 -3.49 7.13 -14.02
CA LEU A 91 -2.85 6.77 -15.29
C LEU A 91 -3.89 6.32 -16.32
N THR A 92 -3.66 6.66 -17.58
CA THR A 92 -4.35 6.03 -18.72
C THR A 92 -3.78 4.63 -18.96
N LYS A 93 -4.33 3.87 -19.91
CA LYS A 93 -3.75 2.58 -20.32
C LYS A 93 -2.29 2.73 -20.78
N ASP A 94 -2.00 3.78 -21.55
CA ASP A 94 -0.65 4.06 -22.03
C ASP A 94 0.26 4.56 -20.91
N GLY A 95 -0.29 5.34 -19.97
CA GLY A 95 0.42 5.71 -18.73
C GLY A 95 0.77 4.51 -17.87
N LEU A 96 -0.13 3.54 -17.74
CA LEU A 96 0.12 2.31 -17.00
C LEU A 96 1.19 1.46 -17.70
N ALA A 97 1.17 1.37 -19.02
CA ALA A 97 2.22 0.71 -19.79
C ALA A 97 3.58 1.40 -19.61
N ALA A 98 3.62 2.74 -19.57
CA ALA A 98 4.83 3.50 -19.26
C ALA A 98 5.32 3.24 -17.82
N ALA A 99 4.41 3.19 -16.84
CA ALA A 99 4.74 2.85 -15.47
C ALA A 99 5.27 1.41 -15.32
N GLY A 100 4.73 0.46 -16.09
CA GLY A 100 5.24 -0.92 -16.12
C GLY A 100 6.71 -0.99 -16.52
N ARG A 101 7.17 -0.16 -17.45
CA ARG A 101 8.60 -0.06 -17.81
C ARG A 101 9.46 0.52 -16.69
N GLU A 102 8.93 1.49 -15.95
CA GLU A 102 9.65 2.10 -14.82
C GLU A 102 9.71 1.21 -13.58
N LEU A 103 8.78 0.26 -13.46
CA LEU A 103 8.68 -0.67 -12.33
C LEU A 103 9.22 -2.07 -12.66
N ASP A 104 9.58 -2.31 -13.91
CA ASP A 104 9.92 -3.63 -14.47
C ASP A 104 8.83 -4.68 -14.19
N ARG A 105 7.57 -4.31 -14.48
CA ARG A 105 6.37 -5.13 -14.20
C ARG A 105 5.45 -5.24 -15.42
N GLY A 106 4.95 -6.45 -15.65
CA GLY A 106 3.88 -6.71 -16.60
C GLY A 106 2.53 -6.16 -16.12
N PRO A 107 1.56 -5.89 -17.03
CA PRO A 107 0.23 -5.38 -16.66
C PRO A 107 -0.51 -6.22 -15.59
N GLU A 108 -0.30 -7.53 -15.57
CA GLU A 108 -0.85 -8.49 -14.60
C GLU A 108 -0.27 -8.34 -13.18
N GLU A 109 0.95 -7.81 -13.07
CA GLU A 109 1.61 -7.51 -11.80
C GLU A 109 1.29 -6.12 -11.30
N MET A 110 0.93 -5.24 -12.23
CA MET A 110 0.53 -3.89 -11.91
C MET A 110 -0.82 -3.86 -11.18
N GLY A 111 -1.73 -4.81 -11.40
CA GLY A 111 -3.09 -4.79 -10.84
C GLY A 111 -4.10 -4.11 -11.77
N GLY A 112 -5.33 -3.90 -11.30
CA GLY A 112 -6.42 -3.37 -12.13
C GLY A 112 -6.21 -1.93 -12.63
N MET A 113 -6.93 -1.55 -13.69
CA MET A 113 -7.09 -0.14 -14.06
C MET A 113 -7.84 0.61 -12.95
N PRO A 114 -7.50 1.88 -12.66
CA PRO A 114 -8.25 2.66 -11.69
C PRO A 114 -9.71 2.79 -12.15
N LYS A 115 -10.67 2.37 -11.32
CA LYS A 115 -12.08 2.69 -11.55
C LYS A 115 -12.27 4.17 -11.27
N SER A 116 -13.01 4.88 -12.12
CA SER A 116 -13.30 6.30 -11.90
C SER A 116 -13.92 6.49 -10.51
N ALA A 117 -13.25 7.31 -9.69
CA ALA A 117 -13.63 7.50 -8.31
C ALA A 117 -14.89 8.37 -8.22
N GLY A 118 -16.04 7.75 -7.93
CA GLY A 118 -17.08 8.47 -7.20
C GLY A 118 -16.53 9.01 -5.87
N ARG A 119 -17.22 9.98 -5.25
CA ARG A 119 -16.78 10.63 -3.99
C ARG A 119 -16.34 9.66 -2.89
N SER A 120 -16.95 8.48 -2.80
CA SER A 120 -16.61 7.43 -1.81
C SER A 120 -15.34 6.64 -2.17
N GLY A 121 -15.17 6.27 -3.45
CA GLY A 121 -14.00 5.50 -3.92
C GLY A 121 -12.69 6.27 -3.76
N ALA A 122 -12.72 7.59 -3.94
CA ALA A 122 -11.54 8.44 -3.73
C ALA A 122 -11.06 8.39 -2.27
N SER A 123 -11.99 8.38 -1.30
CA SER A 123 -11.62 8.39 0.12
C SER A 123 -10.93 7.10 0.57
N HIS A 124 -11.36 5.95 0.05
CA HIS A 124 -10.72 4.67 0.38
C HIS A 124 -9.35 4.56 -0.32
N ALA A 125 -9.24 4.92 -1.60
CA ALA A 125 -7.96 4.97 -2.30
C ALA A 125 -6.93 5.87 -1.57
N MET A 126 -7.35 7.02 -1.04
CA MET A 126 -6.43 7.87 -0.25
C MET A 126 -5.96 7.17 1.03
N THR A 127 -6.79 6.39 1.69
CA THR A 127 -6.41 5.63 2.89
C THR A 127 -5.45 4.50 2.56
N VAL A 128 -5.68 3.78 1.46
CA VAL A 128 -4.73 2.79 0.91
C VAL A 128 -3.36 3.46 0.68
N ASN A 129 -3.33 4.62 0.01
CA ASN A 129 -2.08 5.33 -0.23
C ASN A 129 -1.38 5.78 1.05
N GLU A 130 -2.13 6.33 2.02
CA GLU A 130 -1.54 6.74 3.29
C GLU A 130 -1.02 5.54 4.09
N THR A 131 -1.65 4.37 3.95
CA THR A 131 -1.15 3.11 4.52
C THR A 131 0.17 2.71 3.88
N VAL A 132 0.28 2.74 2.55
CA VAL A 132 1.55 2.50 1.84
C VAL A 132 2.64 3.48 2.29
N ILE A 133 2.34 4.78 2.38
CA ILE A 133 3.30 5.79 2.84
C ILE A 133 3.73 5.54 4.30
N ALA A 134 2.79 5.19 5.18
CA ALA A 134 3.08 4.89 6.58
C ALA A 134 3.91 3.61 6.75
N MET A 135 3.75 2.64 5.84
CA MET A 135 4.55 1.43 5.83
C MET A 135 5.97 1.67 5.28
N ILE A 136 6.12 2.45 4.20
CA ILE A 136 7.43 2.76 3.59
C ILE A 136 8.26 3.71 4.48
N ARG A 137 7.60 4.67 5.15
CA ARG A 137 8.23 5.77 5.90
C ARG A 137 9.38 6.44 5.14
N PRO A 138 9.12 7.05 3.97
CA PRO A 138 10.18 7.63 3.14
C PRO A 138 11.03 8.63 3.92
N LYS A 139 12.35 8.38 3.96
CA LYS A 139 13.30 9.19 4.73
C LYS A 139 13.78 10.39 3.91
N PRO A 140 13.81 11.61 4.46
CA PRO A 140 14.36 12.76 3.75
C PRO A 140 15.87 12.59 3.54
N ASP A 141 16.35 13.10 2.41
CA ASP A 141 17.79 13.25 2.15
C ASP A 141 18.28 14.52 2.89
N LEU A 142 19.21 14.33 3.82
CA LEU A 142 19.70 15.40 4.70
C LEU A 142 20.57 16.42 3.95
N ASP A 143 21.31 15.99 2.93
CA ASP A 143 22.13 16.89 2.11
C ASP A 143 21.23 17.87 1.34
N LEU A 144 20.04 17.40 0.96
CA LEU A 144 19.04 18.22 0.29
C LEU A 144 18.26 19.14 1.25
N VAL A 145 18.46 19.08 2.56
CA VAL A 145 17.90 20.08 3.50
C VAL A 145 18.98 20.96 4.13
N ALA A 146 20.25 20.77 3.76
CA ALA A 146 21.35 21.61 4.19
C ALA A 146 21.08 23.08 3.81
N GLY A 147 21.02 23.96 4.81
CA GLY A 147 20.73 25.39 4.65
C GLY A 147 19.27 25.80 4.83
N GLU A 148 18.35 24.86 5.06
CA GLU A 148 17.00 25.19 5.56
C GLU A 148 17.08 25.67 7.03
N PRO A 149 16.02 26.31 7.58
CA PRO A 149 16.00 26.74 8.98
C PRO A 149 16.30 25.60 9.95
N ALA A 150 16.95 25.91 11.08
CA ALA A 150 17.40 24.91 12.06
C ALA A 150 16.26 23.98 12.55
N GLU A 151 15.06 24.50 12.76
CA GLU A 151 13.88 23.70 13.12
C GLU A 151 13.50 22.70 12.03
N ALA A 152 13.62 23.10 10.76
CA ALA A 152 13.31 22.23 9.63
C ALA A 152 14.35 21.12 9.45
N VAL A 153 15.63 21.44 9.65
CA VAL A 153 16.73 20.47 9.65
C VAL A 153 16.57 19.49 10.81
N ALA A 154 16.24 19.98 12.01
CA ALA A 154 15.98 19.13 13.17
C ALA A 154 14.78 18.20 12.95
N ALA A 155 13.70 18.70 12.33
CA ALA A 155 12.54 17.87 11.98
C ALA A 155 12.86 16.82 10.90
N ALA A 156 13.73 17.15 9.94
CA ALA A 156 14.20 16.19 8.94
C ALA A 156 15.08 15.11 9.58
N GLN A 157 15.99 15.50 10.48
CA GLN A 157 16.82 14.58 11.25
C GLN A 157 15.97 13.65 12.11
N ALA A 158 14.97 14.17 12.83
CA ALA A 158 14.05 13.35 13.62
C ALA A 158 13.29 12.32 12.77
N ALA A 159 12.98 12.65 11.51
CA ALA A 159 12.37 11.69 10.59
C ALA A 159 13.34 10.61 10.10
N VAL A 160 14.61 10.95 9.90
CA VAL A 160 15.70 9.98 9.65
C VAL A 160 15.88 9.05 10.84
N ASP A 161 15.93 9.60 12.06
CA ASP A 161 16.17 8.84 13.30
C ASP A 161 14.97 7.99 13.75
N ALA A 162 13.77 8.28 13.28
CA ALA A 162 12.58 7.49 13.58
C ALA A 162 12.74 6.04 13.07
N PRO A 163 11.95 5.06 13.56
CA PRO A 163 12.02 3.69 13.07
C PRO A 163 11.89 3.61 11.54
N ASP A 164 12.61 2.66 10.94
CA ASP A 164 12.54 2.41 9.51
C ASP A 164 11.18 1.87 9.08
N GLY A 165 10.82 2.15 7.84
CA GLY A 165 9.71 1.48 7.18
C GLY A 165 10.12 0.12 6.61
N ILE A 166 9.23 -0.47 5.83
CA ILE A 166 9.49 -1.75 5.14
C ILE A 166 9.40 -1.53 3.63
N GLY A 167 10.43 -2.00 2.92
CA GLY A 167 10.48 -1.97 1.47
C GLY A 167 10.50 -0.57 0.86
N THR A 168 10.32 -0.52 -0.46
CA THR A 168 10.19 0.72 -1.24
C THR A 168 8.90 0.67 -2.03
N ILE A 169 8.56 1.71 -2.82
CA ILE A 169 7.32 1.68 -3.63
C ILE A 169 7.24 0.43 -4.54
N THR A 170 8.37 -0.11 -5.00
CA THR A 170 8.43 -1.33 -5.84
C THR A 170 8.27 -2.62 -5.04
N SER A 171 8.15 -2.56 -3.72
CA SER A 171 7.80 -3.69 -2.86
C SER A 171 6.28 -3.88 -2.75
N TYR A 172 5.49 -2.89 -3.22
CA TYR A 172 4.03 -2.87 -3.07
C TYR A 172 3.31 -3.08 -4.41
N ALA A 173 2.14 -3.70 -4.34
CA ALA A 173 1.11 -3.69 -5.37
C ALA A 173 -0.23 -3.39 -4.70
N THR A 174 -1.13 -2.67 -5.39
CA THR A 174 -2.48 -2.40 -4.87
C THR A 174 -3.54 -3.01 -5.77
N GLU A 175 -4.75 -3.22 -5.23
CA GLU A 175 -5.90 -3.75 -5.96
C GLU A 175 -5.59 -5.11 -6.62
N VAL A 176 -5.06 -6.03 -5.82
CA VAL A 176 -4.58 -7.34 -6.29
C VAL A 176 -5.70 -8.38 -6.18
N ALA A 177 -6.19 -8.84 -7.33
CA ALA A 177 -7.16 -9.93 -7.37
C ALA A 177 -6.57 -11.23 -6.80
N LEU A 178 -7.33 -11.90 -5.94
CA LEU A 178 -7.01 -13.18 -5.30
C LEU A 178 -8.02 -14.24 -5.76
N PRO A 179 -7.73 -14.96 -6.86
CA PRO A 179 -8.72 -15.81 -7.51
C PRO A 179 -9.02 -17.07 -6.66
N SER A 180 -10.25 -17.21 -6.17
CA SER A 180 -10.76 -18.48 -5.63
C SER A 180 -11.22 -19.44 -6.74
N THR A 181 -11.54 -18.91 -7.92
CA THR A 181 -11.82 -19.61 -9.18
C THR A 181 -11.18 -18.85 -10.35
N GLY A 182 -11.12 -19.43 -11.55
CA GLY A 182 -10.48 -18.78 -12.71
C GLY A 182 -8.94 -18.74 -12.63
N THR A 183 -8.26 -17.84 -13.33
CA THR A 183 -6.79 -17.73 -13.30
C THR A 183 -6.34 -16.39 -12.73
N TRP A 184 -5.03 -16.18 -12.54
CA TRP A 184 -4.50 -14.85 -12.21
C TRP A 184 -4.86 -13.78 -13.26
N LYS A 185 -4.89 -14.17 -14.54
CA LYS A 185 -5.22 -13.26 -15.65
C LYS A 185 -6.73 -13.01 -15.76
N ASN A 186 -7.53 -14.05 -15.54
CA ASN A 186 -8.98 -14.01 -15.61
C ASN A 186 -9.57 -14.52 -14.28
N PRO A 187 -9.55 -13.69 -13.21
CA PRO A 187 -10.09 -14.09 -11.92
C PRO A 187 -11.58 -14.35 -12.04
N GLY A 188 -12.05 -15.47 -11.48
CA GLY A 188 -13.47 -15.75 -11.40
C GLY A 188 -14.19 -14.82 -10.41
N VAL A 189 -15.51 -14.75 -10.54
CA VAL A 189 -16.35 -13.94 -9.65
C VAL A 189 -16.29 -14.48 -8.21
N GLY A 190 -16.30 -13.58 -7.23
CA GLY A 190 -16.40 -13.94 -5.82
C GLY A 190 -15.08 -14.18 -5.08
N GLY A 191 -13.94 -13.97 -5.74
CA GLY A 191 -12.61 -13.91 -5.12
C GLY A 191 -12.40 -12.66 -4.28
N ALA A 192 -11.37 -12.69 -3.42
CA ALA A 192 -10.91 -11.50 -2.70
C ALA A 192 -10.17 -10.54 -3.66
N TRP A 193 -10.12 -9.28 -3.27
CA TRP A 193 -9.25 -8.27 -3.85
C TRP A 193 -8.51 -7.66 -2.68
N ALA A 194 -7.19 -7.86 -2.64
CA ALA A 194 -6.37 -7.26 -1.60
C ALA A 194 -6.14 -5.79 -1.93
N ASP A 195 -6.39 -4.92 -0.95
CA ASP A 195 -6.11 -3.49 -1.12
C ASP A 195 -4.63 -3.28 -1.40
N ILE A 196 -3.75 -3.99 -0.67
CA ILE A 196 -2.30 -3.93 -0.82
C ILE A 196 -1.68 -5.33 -0.66
N VAL A 197 -0.66 -5.62 -1.47
CA VAL A 197 0.27 -6.73 -1.28
C VAL A 197 1.67 -6.15 -1.12
N LEU A 198 2.38 -6.58 -0.07
CA LEU A 198 3.76 -6.21 0.24
C LEU A 198 4.67 -7.44 0.15
N ILE A 199 5.75 -7.31 -0.62
CA ILE A 199 6.83 -8.28 -0.74
C ILE A 199 8.13 -7.55 -0.42
N ALA A 200 8.75 -7.88 0.70
CA ALA A 200 10.02 -7.30 1.15
C ALA A 200 10.88 -8.38 1.81
N PRO A 201 11.34 -9.40 1.05
CA PRO A 201 12.17 -10.49 1.59
C PRO A 201 13.45 -9.96 2.24
N GLU A 202 13.99 -8.83 1.77
CA GLU A 202 15.12 -8.12 2.37
C GLU A 202 14.86 -7.68 3.82
N ALA A 203 13.60 -7.48 4.19
CA ALA A 203 13.15 -7.14 5.54
C ALA A 203 12.63 -8.36 6.31
N GLY A 204 12.88 -9.58 5.81
CA GLY A 204 12.34 -10.81 6.40
C GLY A 204 10.83 -10.99 6.20
N LEU A 205 10.19 -10.17 5.35
CA LEU A 205 8.75 -10.20 5.09
C LEU A 205 8.49 -10.71 3.66
N PRO A 206 8.40 -12.04 3.45
CA PRO A 206 8.27 -12.60 2.12
C PRO A 206 6.93 -12.25 1.45
N LEU A 207 5.85 -12.15 2.23
CA LEU A 207 4.52 -11.82 1.73
C LEU A 207 3.63 -11.32 2.87
N LEU A 208 3.00 -10.17 2.67
CA LEU A 208 1.96 -9.63 3.54
C LEU A 208 0.82 -9.08 2.69
N PHE A 209 -0.40 -9.45 3.03
CA PHE A 209 -1.60 -8.80 2.50
C PHE A 209 -2.06 -7.72 3.48
N ILE A 210 -2.57 -6.59 2.97
CA ILE A 210 -3.06 -5.51 3.81
C ILE A 210 -4.42 -5.06 3.29
N GLU A 211 -5.36 -4.91 4.21
CA GLU A 211 -6.69 -4.32 4.02
C GLU A 211 -6.75 -3.00 4.77
N ALA A 212 -7.31 -1.96 4.16
CA ALA A 212 -7.41 -0.64 4.77
C ALA A 212 -8.89 -0.21 4.90
N ASP A 213 -9.41 -0.09 6.12
CA ASP A 213 -10.79 0.33 6.35
C ASP A 213 -10.88 1.77 6.86
N ASN A 214 -11.85 2.53 6.32
CA ASN A 214 -12.12 3.90 6.73
C ASN A 214 -13.00 4.00 7.99
N CYS A 215 -13.21 2.91 8.71
CA CYS A 215 -14.24 2.80 9.77
C CYS A 215 -15.66 3.10 9.24
N THR A 216 -15.91 2.77 7.97
CA THR A 216 -17.19 2.96 7.29
C THR A 216 -17.90 1.66 6.99
N GLU A 217 -17.15 0.56 6.83
CA GLU A 217 -17.73 -0.77 6.70
C GLU A 217 -18.19 -1.30 8.06
N GLU A 218 -19.10 -2.28 8.03
CA GLU A 218 -19.49 -3.01 9.23
C GLU A 218 -18.58 -4.22 9.44
N ALA A 219 -18.26 -4.53 10.69
CA ALA A 219 -17.40 -5.66 11.03
C ALA A 219 -17.77 -6.99 10.33
N PRO A 220 -19.06 -7.37 10.13
CA PRO A 220 -19.40 -8.56 9.33
C PRO A 220 -18.98 -8.49 7.87
N ILE A 221 -19.01 -7.30 7.25
CA ILE A 221 -18.57 -7.09 5.87
C ILE A 221 -17.04 -7.26 5.78
N ILE A 222 -16.32 -6.71 6.75
CA ILE A 222 -14.87 -6.88 6.87
C ILE A 222 -14.52 -8.36 7.12
N ALA A 223 -15.23 -9.02 8.06
CA ALA A 223 -15.04 -10.43 8.36
C ALA A 223 -15.22 -11.33 7.12
N ALA A 224 -16.25 -11.07 6.32
CA ALA A 224 -16.52 -11.80 5.07
C ALA A 224 -15.42 -11.63 4.01
N LYS A 225 -14.53 -10.64 4.12
CA LYS A 225 -13.32 -10.57 3.27
C LYS A 225 -12.37 -11.71 3.63
N PHE A 226 -12.18 -12.00 4.92
CA PHE A 226 -11.27 -13.05 5.37
C PHE A 226 -11.72 -14.47 4.95
N ASP A 227 -13.02 -14.72 4.82
CA ASP A 227 -13.54 -15.96 4.20
C ASP A 227 -13.06 -16.10 2.74
N LYS A 228 -13.03 -14.99 2.00
CA LYS A 228 -12.55 -14.96 0.60
C LYS A 228 -11.04 -15.18 0.52
N TYR A 229 -10.27 -14.60 1.45
CA TYR A 229 -8.83 -14.83 1.56
C TYR A 229 -8.53 -16.30 1.83
N LEU A 230 -9.17 -16.92 2.83
CA LEU A 230 -8.97 -18.34 3.12
C LEU A 230 -9.31 -19.23 1.93
N ARG A 231 -10.42 -18.96 1.23
CA ARG A 231 -10.76 -19.70 -0.01
C ARG A 231 -9.68 -19.58 -1.08
N HIS A 232 -9.04 -18.42 -1.22
CA HIS A 232 -7.90 -18.26 -2.11
C HIS A 232 -6.66 -19.00 -1.60
N PHE A 233 -6.35 -18.92 -0.31
CA PHE A 233 -5.15 -19.55 0.25
C PHE A 233 -5.19 -21.08 0.26
N HIS A 234 -6.37 -21.67 0.46
CA HIS A 234 -6.59 -23.11 0.31
C HIS A 234 -6.60 -23.58 -1.14
N ARG A 235 -6.72 -22.65 -2.09
CA ARG A 235 -6.77 -23.02 -3.50
C ARG A 235 -5.43 -23.59 -3.93
N LYS A 236 -5.48 -24.75 -4.58
CA LYS A 236 -4.31 -25.39 -5.19
C LYS A 236 -4.27 -25.17 -6.69
N ALA A 237 -3.07 -25.20 -7.24
CA ALA A 237 -2.78 -25.25 -8.66
C ALA A 237 -1.71 -26.33 -8.90
N LYS A 238 -1.72 -26.95 -10.08
CA LYS A 238 -0.63 -27.84 -10.49
C LYS A 238 0.55 -26.99 -10.96
N ASP A 239 1.76 -27.35 -10.53
CA ASP A 239 2.99 -26.81 -11.11
C ASP A 239 3.32 -27.46 -12.46
N THR A 240 4.47 -27.09 -13.04
CA THR A 240 4.94 -27.63 -14.33
C THR A 240 5.20 -29.13 -14.29
N ASP A 241 5.47 -29.68 -13.11
CA ASP A 241 5.75 -31.10 -12.88
C ASP A 241 4.47 -31.87 -12.49
N GLY A 242 3.33 -31.18 -12.42
CA GLY A 242 2.02 -31.76 -12.12
C GLY A 242 1.72 -31.89 -10.62
N HIS A 243 2.61 -31.45 -9.74
CA HIS A 243 2.40 -31.49 -8.30
C HIS A 243 1.45 -30.38 -7.85
N GLU A 244 0.58 -30.70 -6.90
CA GLU A 244 -0.29 -29.69 -6.30
C GLU A 244 0.50 -28.78 -5.37
N LYS A 245 0.40 -27.47 -5.58
CA LYS A 245 0.89 -26.46 -4.64
C LYS A 245 -0.18 -25.37 -4.41
N PRO A 246 -0.15 -24.66 -3.27
CA PRO A 246 -1.03 -23.51 -3.07
C PRO A 246 -0.87 -22.50 -4.22
N MET A 247 -1.98 -22.03 -4.78
CA MET A 247 -1.99 -21.17 -5.97
C MET A 247 -1.22 -19.87 -5.72
N TRP A 248 -1.30 -19.31 -4.52
CA TRP A 248 -0.55 -18.11 -4.16
C TRP A 248 0.98 -18.31 -4.27
N ARG A 249 1.48 -19.53 -4.06
CA ARG A 249 2.90 -19.90 -4.27
C ARG A 249 3.30 -20.02 -5.74
N THR A 250 2.37 -19.88 -6.69
CA THR A 250 2.74 -19.73 -8.11
C THR A 250 3.17 -18.30 -8.45
N ARG A 251 2.82 -17.32 -7.60
CA ARG A 251 3.08 -15.90 -7.82
C ARG A 251 4.10 -15.35 -6.84
N TRP A 252 4.05 -15.80 -5.59
CA TRP A 252 4.91 -15.29 -4.53
C TRP A 252 5.72 -16.39 -3.89
N SER A 253 7.00 -16.14 -3.73
CA SER A 253 7.89 -17.01 -2.97
C SER A 253 7.68 -16.77 -1.48
N ALA A 254 7.56 -17.84 -0.69
CA ALA A 254 7.56 -17.79 0.75
C ALA A 254 8.39 -18.95 1.30
N PRO A 255 9.01 -18.81 2.49
CA PRO A 255 9.72 -19.89 3.12
C PRO A 255 8.89 -21.17 3.17
N ASP A 256 9.55 -22.31 3.00
CA ASP A 256 8.91 -23.59 3.24
C ASP A 256 8.58 -23.72 4.72
N LEU A 257 7.47 -24.37 4.97
CA LEU A 257 6.93 -24.57 6.30
C LEU A 257 7.87 -25.50 7.05
N ARG A 258 8.49 -25.02 8.13
CA ARG A 258 9.23 -25.90 9.03
C ARG A 258 8.19 -26.54 9.96
N TRP A 259 8.21 -27.87 10.07
CA TRP A 259 7.40 -28.65 11.03
C TRP A 259 5.92 -28.87 10.69
N GLY A 260 5.55 -28.86 9.41
CA GLY A 260 4.19 -29.27 8.99
C GLY A 260 3.07 -28.28 9.33
N ASP A 261 3.40 -27.11 9.87
CA ASP A 261 2.44 -26.02 10.10
C ASP A 261 2.21 -25.28 8.79
N ALA A 262 1.10 -25.54 8.07
CA ALA A 262 0.73 -24.80 6.86
C ALA A 262 -0.07 -23.54 7.16
N THR A 263 0.48 -22.72 8.05
CA THR A 263 0.01 -21.35 8.27
C THR A 263 0.02 -20.58 6.94
N HIS A 264 -1.12 -20.00 6.60
CA HIS A 264 -1.31 -19.18 5.41
C HIS A 264 -0.61 -17.82 5.56
N PRO A 265 -0.38 -17.07 4.47
CA PRO A 265 0.21 -15.73 4.56
C PRO A 265 -0.58 -14.81 5.52
N PRO A 266 0.11 -13.92 6.25
CA PRO A 266 -0.54 -12.99 7.16
C PRO A 266 -1.35 -11.92 6.42
N VAL A 267 -2.41 -11.44 7.08
CA VAL A 267 -3.19 -10.27 6.64
C VAL A 267 -3.16 -9.20 7.72
N LEU A 268 -2.75 -7.99 7.37
CA LEU A 268 -2.79 -6.80 8.21
C LEU A 268 -4.06 -6.00 7.90
N LEU A 269 -4.86 -5.71 8.91
CA LEU A 269 -6.02 -4.83 8.83
C LEU A 269 -5.69 -3.47 9.43
N VAL A 270 -5.69 -2.42 8.61
CA VAL A 270 -5.38 -1.05 9.02
C VAL A 270 -6.66 -0.23 9.06
N PHE A 271 -7.02 0.26 10.24
CA PHE A 271 -8.16 1.17 10.39
C PHE A 271 -7.71 2.62 10.34
N HIS A 272 -8.38 3.43 9.53
CA HIS A 272 -8.25 4.87 9.50
C HIS A 272 -9.51 5.49 10.08
N GLN A 273 -9.39 6.22 11.18
CA GLN A 273 -10.52 6.74 11.96
C GLN A 273 -11.18 7.97 11.31
N VAL A 274 -11.72 7.80 10.10
CA VAL A 274 -12.43 8.85 9.33
C VAL A 274 -13.95 8.65 9.39
N GLY A 275 -14.39 7.40 9.45
CA GLY A 275 -15.79 7.01 9.54
C GLY A 275 -16.36 7.16 10.94
N LYS A 276 -17.67 6.91 11.04
CA LYS A 276 -18.44 7.06 12.29
C LYS A 276 -18.24 5.92 13.29
N ARG A 277 -17.71 4.78 12.84
CA ARG A 277 -17.50 3.61 13.70
C ARG A 277 -16.15 3.74 14.40
N SER A 278 -16.05 3.28 15.65
CA SER A 278 -14.78 3.26 16.38
C SER A 278 -13.90 2.14 15.85
N ALA A 279 -12.67 2.46 15.46
CA ALA A 279 -11.66 1.50 14.99
C ALA A 279 -11.48 0.37 16.01
N LEU A 280 -11.30 0.69 17.30
CA LEU A 280 -11.12 -0.30 18.35
C LEU A 280 -12.32 -1.26 18.46
N LYS A 281 -13.55 -0.73 18.46
CA LYS A 281 -14.76 -1.58 18.50
C LYS A 281 -14.91 -2.43 17.24
N GLN A 282 -14.50 -1.92 16.07
CA GLN A 282 -14.49 -2.71 14.84
C GLN A 282 -13.44 -3.81 14.92
N MET A 283 -12.23 -3.52 15.42
CA MET A 283 -11.18 -4.52 15.63
C MET A 283 -11.66 -5.66 16.52
N GLU A 284 -12.24 -5.35 17.70
CA GLU A 284 -12.80 -6.35 18.62
C GLU A 284 -13.90 -7.19 17.96
N ARG A 285 -14.79 -6.54 17.20
CA ARG A 285 -15.90 -7.27 16.57
C ARG A 285 -15.43 -8.14 15.40
N VAL A 286 -14.52 -7.65 14.57
CA VAL A 286 -13.90 -8.43 13.48
C VAL A 286 -13.11 -9.60 14.08
N ALA A 287 -12.42 -9.35 15.19
CA ALA A 287 -11.68 -10.35 15.93
C ALA A 287 -12.54 -11.54 16.35
N ASP A 288 -13.71 -11.26 16.94
CA ASP A 288 -14.67 -12.30 17.31
C ASP A 288 -15.24 -13.04 16.10
N LEU A 289 -15.62 -12.31 15.06
CA LEU A 289 -16.25 -12.88 13.86
C LEU A 289 -15.28 -13.73 13.02
N THR A 290 -13.98 -13.46 13.12
CA THR A 290 -12.94 -14.15 12.34
C THR A 290 -12.20 -15.20 13.16
N ARG A 291 -12.62 -15.48 14.40
CA ARG A 291 -11.91 -16.36 15.34
C ARG A 291 -11.50 -17.71 14.72
N GLU A 292 -12.40 -18.33 13.97
CA GLU A 292 -12.13 -19.62 13.31
C GLU A 292 -11.00 -19.55 12.26
N HIS A 293 -10.70 -18.36 11.72
CA HIS A 293 -9.71 -18.16 10.68
C HIS A 293 -8.27 -18.19 11.21
N TRP A 294 -8.05 -17.69 12.42
CA TRP A 294 -6.71 -17.47 12.98
C TRP A 294 -6.47 -18.23 14.28
N GLN A 295 -7.52 -18.60 15.03
CA GLN A 295 -7.35 -19.30 16.29
C GLN A 295 -6.89 -20.73 16.03
N GLY A 296 -5.74 -21.08 16.60
CA GLY A 296 -5.20 -22.44 16.59
C GLY A 296 -6.08 -23.40 17.37
N GLN A 297 -6.03 -24.67 16.98
CA GLN A 297 -6.75 -25.75 17.65
C GLN A 297 -5.85 -26.40 18.68
N TRP A 298 -6.40 -26.78 19.84
CA TRP A 298 -5.66 -27.55 20.83
C TRP A 298 -5.37 -28.95 20.29
N ALA A 299 -4.11 -29.34 20.28
CA ALA A 299 -3.67 -30.68 19.99
C ALA A 299 -3.37 -31.47 21.27
N GLU A 300 -3.32 -32.79 21.13
CA GLU A 300 -2.84 -33.68 22.18
C GLU A 300 -1.41 -33.30 22.57
N GLY A 301 -1.13 -33.20 23.88
CA GLY A 301 0.15 -32.69 24.39
C GLY A 301 0.15 -31.21 24.79
N GLY A 302 -0.98 -30.52 24.72
CA GLY A 302 -1.16 -29.20 25.36
C GLY A 302 -0.53 -28.03 24.59
N PHE A 303 -0.39 -28.15 23.27
CA PHE A 303 0.01 -27.06 22.38
C PHE A 303 -1.09 -26.75 21.34
N ARG A 304 -1.00 -25.60 20.68
CA ARG A 304 -1.91 -25.21 19.60
C ARG A 304 -1.31 -25.50 18.23
N VAL A 305 -2.13 -26.01 17.33
CA VAL A 305 -1.81 -26.22 15.91
C VAL A 305 -2.50 -25.14 15.08
N TYR A 306 -1.76 -24.55 14.14
CA TYR A 306 -2.21 -23.46 13.28
C TYR A 306 -2.31 -23.87 11.80
N ASP A 307 -2.36 -25.17 11.52
CA ASP A 307 -2.49 -25.67 10.16
C ASP A 307 -3.74 -25.11 9.48
N GLY A 308 -3.55 -24.53 8.28
CA GLY A 308 -4.59 -23.85 7.53
C GLY A 308 -5.14 -22.57 8.17
N LYS A 309 -4.51 -22.06 9.23
CA LYS A 309 -4.87 -20.77 9.86
C LYS A 309 -4.19 -19.61 9.15
N MET A 310 -4.86 -18.48 9.12
CA MET A 310 -4.39 -17.24 8.54
C MET A 310 -4.12 -16.24 9.66
N PRO A 311 -2.88 -15.83 9.91
CA PRO A 311 -2.59 -14.80 10.91
C PRO A 311 -3.26 -13.48 10.51
N ILE A 312 -4.05 -12.92 11.41
CA ILE A 312 -4.69 -11.60 11.21
C ILE A 312 -4.18 -10.65 12.28
N VAL A 313 -3.55 -9.56 11.85
CA VAL A 313 -3.05 -8.50 12.72
C VAL A 313 -3.83 -7.23 12.42
N ALA A 314 -4.14 -6.42 13.43
CA ALA A 314 -4.86 -5.16 13.26
C ALA A 314 -4.17 -3.99 13.98
N THR A 315 -4.19 -2.83 13.32
CA THR A 315 -3.65 -1.58 13.85
C THR A 315 -4.40 -0.38 13.29
N THR A 316 -4.06 0.83 13.72
CA THR A 316 -4.57 2.06 13.14
C THR A 316 -3.53 2.72 12.24
N LEU A 317 -4.01 3.49 11.26
CA LEU A 317 -3.13 4.31 10.42
C LEU A 317 -2.35 5.33 11.24
N GLU A 318 -2.94 5.85 12.33
CA GLU A 318 -2.29 6.75 13.27
C GLU A 318 -1.07 6.08 13.94
N LEU A 319 -1.24 4.86 14.48
CA LEU A 319 -0.14 4.12 15.09
C LEU A 319 0.95 3.74 14.09
N LEU A 320 0.58 3.37 12.86
CA LEU A 320 1.56 3.11 11.80
C LEU A 320 2.37 4.37 11.44
N ARG A 321 1.72 5.54 11.40
CA ARG A 321 2.42 6.81 11.15
C ARG A 321 3.38 7.16 12.27
N GLU A 322 2.98 6.93 13.53
CA GLU A 322 3.79 7.25 14.69
C GLU A 322 4.99 6.28 14.83
N HIS A 323 4.69 4.98 14.91
CA HIS A 323 5.68 3.96 15.30
C HIS A 323 6.23 3.14 14.13
N GLY A 324 5.59 3.21 12.96
CA GLY A 324 5.96 2.41 11.80
C GLY A 324 5.49 0.96 11.87
N PRO A 325 5.93 0.12 10.91
CA PRO A 325 5.53 -1.29 10.82
C PRO A 325 5.93 -2.15 12.02
N ALA A 326 6.98 -1.76 12.74
CA ALA A 326 7.43 -2.43 13.97
C ALA A 326 6.70 -1.93 15.24
N GLY A 327 5.70 -1.06 15.06
CA GLY A 327 4.92 -0.46 16.13
C GLY A 327 3.95 -1.41 16.85
N PRO A 328 3.21 -0.90 17.83
CA PRO A 328 2.26 -1.69 18.60
C PRO A 328 1.09 -2.20 17.76
N ILE A 329 0.59 -3.38 18.13
CA ILE A 329 -0.59 -4.04 17.58
C ILE A 329 -1.73 -3.89 18.59
N LEU A 330 -2.94 -3.53 18.13
CA LEU A 330 -4.10 -3.30 19.00
C LEU A 330 -4.99 -4.54 19.19
N ALA A 331 -5.00 -5.47 18.22
CA ALA A 331 -5.64 -6.81 18.26
C ALA A 331 -5.17 -7.59 17.00
N LEU A 332 -5.30 -8.90 16.77
CA LEU A 332 -5.42 -10.09 17.63
C LEU A 332 -4.10 -10.87 17.53
N ARG A 333 -3.80 -11.67 18.56
CA ARG A 333 -2.68 -12.62 18.55
C ARG A 333 -3.21 -14.06 18.51
N PRO A 334 -2.52 -14.99 17.80
CA PRO A 334 -2.84 -16.42 17.77
C PRO A 334 -2.98 -17.07 19.16
#